data_AF-A0A4S4LLF7-F1
#
_entry.id   AF-A0A4S4LLF7-F1
#
_cell.length_a   1.000
_cell.length_b   1.000
_cell.length_c   1.000
_cell.angle_alpha   90.00
_cell.angle_beta   90.00
_cell.angle_gamma   90.00
#
_symmetry.space_group_name_H-M   'P 1'
#
loop_
_entity.id
_entity.type
_entity.pdbx_description
1 polymer ?
#
loop_
_entity_poly.entity_id
_entity_poly.type
_entity_poly.pdbx_seq_one_letter_code
_entity_poly.pdbx_strand_id
1 'polypeptide(L)'
;FAPRRVPRGVDSESDDDSDEEEHGDNNDGAGAELSRLLNNKVVYDYPVPDFISAVFGISKDDLKVPAHGLFLSEEDCEIYNVAGYASHRRDERSAYGPLMNILESLGGQLEGNVKDRRLNDSDMKDYRVFTSGDFGKHKPELLASWVDWNSKLKRTWRAAAIVGELKKSKTSSKNMKGHTCEIHLDRIPKLRYVPILLDPEDIYEPQVTLATENKKRKAGSPPYGQRRSAPKRPRFHDRGDLNRLPSPSCLMNPKANDSPVIKSLHELLSHGVRSYATGFRIQDFTMTLYYMDRMGVVVSEPFDFMDQPHFLLLYVAAIRYASPAQLGFFSKLGFLDDNVTDTLDGATLDLPGSADIDSKTLNDLRFVLEPDRPIIHAHGAQVGRATIVVPVKPFPRCEAAVVLCEENRIVAKIAWQSTSRRISEDSYIRVARTKLQASDSMRKHLKHIVDMKCALTQSMEEMKLSRVFMFGLPEEDAENHRVCRILVMMEYIPLEMVDSVREFKLIFVGVIKGHHAVYETSRILHRDISINNIMFYRDSQGGAIGVLCVVPSWTPSKLR
;
A
#
# COMPACT_ATOMS: atom_id res chain seq x y z
N PHE A 1 50.44 30.45 41.01
CA PHE A 1 51.27 29.41 41.65
C PHE A 1 50.43 28.17 41.88
N ALA A 2 50.55 27.16 41.02
CA ALA A 2 50.38 25.76 41.43
C ALA A 2 51.59 25.39 42.34
N PRO A 3 51.75 24.18 42.92
CA PRO A 3 50.97 22.93 42.79
C PRO A 3 50.83 22.13 44.13
N ARG A 4 50.27 20.90 44.11
CA ARG A 4 51.02 19.67 44.47
C ARG A 4 50.20 18.38 44.32
N ARG A 5 50.88 17.37 43.77
CA ARG A 5 50.48 15.97 43.57
C ARG A 5 50.75 15.13 44.83
N VAL A 6 49.84 14.20 45.10
CA VAL A 6 49.95 12.75 45.43
C VAL A 6 51.14 12.23 46.25
N PRO A 7 50.89 11.27 47.16
CA PRO A 7 51.64 10.00 47.15
C PRO A 7 50.74 8.73 47.12
N ARG A 8 51.33 7.65 46.57
CA ARG A 8 50.80 6.28 46.37
C ARG A 8 51.12 5.33 47.53
N GLY A 9 50.32 4.25 47.64
CA GLY A 9 50.68 2.91 48.14
C GLY A 9 49.98 2.52 49.47
N VAL A 10 49.47 1.30 49.73
CA VAL A 10 49.64 -0.05 49.14
C VAL A 10 48.48 -0.95 49.64
N ASP A 11 47.98 -1.82 48.74
CA ASP A 11 47.31 -3.15 48.79
C ASP A 11 46.25 -3.56 49.85
N SER A 12 45.08 -4.03 49.39
CA SER A 12 44.62 -5.43 49.50
C SER A 12 43.24 -5.66 48.83
N GLU A 13 43.05 -6.89 48.36
CA GLU A 13 42.05 -7.44 47.43
C GLU A 13 40.57 -7.37 47.89
N SER A 14 39.64 -7.20 46.94
CA SER A 14 38.52 -8.14 46.66
C SER A 14 37.54 -7.58 45.60
N ASP A 15 37.43 -8.37 44.53
CA ASP A 15 36.23 -8.75 43.75
C ASP A 15 35.32 -7.71 43.09
N ASP A 16 35.37 -7.74 41.75
CA ASP A 16 34.29 -7.66 40.74
C ASP A 16 32.94 -7.03 41.13
N ASP A 17 32.64 -5.88 40.50
CA ASP A 17 31.35 -5.60 39.87
C ASP A 17 31.54 -4.41 38.90
N SER A 18 31.77 -4.72 37.63
CA SER A 18 31.70 -3.75 36.55
C SER A 18 30.27 -3.71 36.01
N ASP A 19 29.59 -2.61 36.28
CA ASP A 19 28.32 -2.22 35.67
C ASP A 19 28.45 -2.20 34.13
N GLU A 20 28.07 -3.30 33.48
CA GLU A 20 27.72 -3.30 32.06
C GLU A 20 26.34 -2.66 31.90
N GLU A 21 26.32 -1.44 31.35
CA GLU A 21 25.09 -0.84 30.83
C GLU A 21 24.50 -1.73 29.74
N GLU A 22 23.49 -2.50 30.13
CA GLU A 22 22.63 -3.27 29.22
C GLU A 22 21.92 -2.30 28.27
N HIS A 23 22.46 -2.12 27.07
CA HIS A 23 21.74 -1.53 25.95
C HIS A 23 20.59 -2.46 25.54
N GLY A 24 19.47 -2.34 26.25
CA GLY A 24 18.20 -2.97 25.92
C GLY A 24 17.76 -2.64 24.50
N ASP A 25 17.65 -3.68 23.69
CA ASP A 25 17.27 -3.66 22.29
C ASP A 25 15.89 -3.00 22.10
N ASN A 26 15.85 -1.89 21.38
CA ASN A 26 14.64 -1.08 21.10
C ASN A 26 13.65 -1.78 20.11
N ASN A 27 13.68 -3.11 20.01
CA ASN A 27 12.99 -3.90 18.98
C ASN A 27 11.52 -4.23 19.34
N ASP A 28 11.16 -4.17 20.62
CA ASP A 28 9.82 -4.52 21.11
C ASP A 28 8.74 -3.47 20.79
N GLY A 29 9.13 -2.21 20.60
CA GLY A 29 8.18 -1.10 20.40
C GLY A 29 7.42 -1.14 19.06
N ALA A 30 8.14 -1.37 17.95
CA ALA A 30 7.55 -1.35 16.61
C ALA A 30 6.64 -2.58 16.36
N GLY A 31 7.03 -3.75 16.88
CA GLY A 31 6.22 -4.96 16.82
C GLY A 31 4.92 -4.82 17.61
N ALA A 32 4.97 -4.20 18.80
CA ALA A 32 3.79 -3.93 19.61
C ALA A 32 2.82 -2.95 18.93
N GLU A 33 3.35 -1.89 18.31
CA GLU A 33 2.51 -0.93 17.57
C GLU A 33 1.81 -1.56 16.36
N LEU A 34 2.54 -2.34 15.56
CA LEU A 34 1.98 -3.05 14.41
C LEU A 34 0.91 -4.07 14.84
N SER A 35 1.17 -4.81 15.93
CA SER A 35 0.19 -5.73 16.51
C SER A 35 -1.07 -5.00 16.96
N ARG A 36 -0.94 -3.81 17.56
CA ARG A 36 -2.08 -2.96 17.94
C ARG A 36 -2.86 -2.46 16.72
N LEU A 37 -2.17 -2.05 15.66
CA LEU A 37 -2.80 -1.58 14.42
C LEU A 37 -3.60 -2.67 13.71
N LEU A 38 -3.11 -3.91 13.78
CA LEU A 38 -3.69 -5.11 13.17
C LEU A 38 -4.61 -5.91 14.11
N ASN A 39 -4.87 -5.42 15.33
CA ASN A 39 -5.76 -6.06 16.28
C ASN A 39 -7.15 -6.24 15.64
N ASN A 40 -7.64 -7.48 15.59
CA ASN A 40 -8.85 -7.88 14.87
C ASN A 40 -8.89 -7.35 13.43
N LYS A 41 -7.80 -7.52 12.66
CA LYS A 41 -7.74 -7.16 11.23
C LYS A 41 -7.04 -8.21 10.36
N VAL A 42 -6.84 -9.41 10.89
CA VAL A 42 -6.24 -10.52 10.14
C VAL A 42 -7.29 -11.57 9.84
N VAL A 43 -7.34 -11.99 8.58
CA VAL A 43 -8.17 -13.10 8.12
C VAL A 43 -7.24 -14.24 7.71
N TYR A 44 -7.47 -15.44 8.25
CA TYR A 44 -6.67 -16.63 7.97
C TYR A 44 -7.42 -17.64 7.11
N ASP A 45 -6.66 -18.62 6.60
CA ASP A 45 -7.17 -19.81 5.95
C ASP A 45 -8.00 -19.49 4.70
N TYR A 46 -7.56 -18.49 3.94
CA TYR A 46 -8.16 -18.17 2.64
C TYR A 46 -7.71 -19.18 1.57
N PRO A 47 -8.61 -19.83 0.81
CA PRO A 47 -8.23 -20.90 -0.12
C PRO A 47 -7.20 -20.44 -1.17
N VAL A 48 -6.14 -21.22 -1.36
CA VAL A 48 -4.97 -20.82 -2.18
C VAL A 48 -5.34 -20.44 -3.63
N PRO A 49 -6.14 -21.21 -4.39
CA PRO A 49 -6.51 -20.84 -5.76
C PRO A 49 -7.32 -19.55 -5.83
N ASP A 50 -8.26 -19.37 -4.90
CA ASP A 50 -9.08 -18.18 -4.82
C ASP A 50 -8.25 -16.95 -4.40
N PHE A 51 -7.25 -17.14 -3.52
CA PHE A 51 -6.32 -16.07 -3.14
C PHE A 51 -5.55 -15.59 -4.36
N ILE A 52 -4.93 -16.52 -5.09
CA ILE A 52 -4.11 -16.20 -6.26
C ILE A 52 -4.96 -15.53 -7.36
N SER A 53 -6.18 -16.05 -7.60
CA SER A 53 -7.10 -15.48 -8.57
C SER A 53 -7.55 -14.07 -8.19
N ALA A 54 -7.92 -13.82 -6.93
CA ALA A 54 -8.37 -12.51 -6.49
C ALA A 54 -7.25 -11.45 -6.47
N VAL A 55 -6.01 -11.85 -6.14
CA VAL A 55 -4.87 -10.94 -6.02
C VAL A 55 -4.20 -10.67 -7.37
N PHE A 56 -3.93 -11.71 -8.15
CA PHE A 56 -3.12 -11.64 -9.37
C PHE A 56 -3.89 -11.88 -10.66
N GLY A 57 -5.18 -12.24 -10.57
CA GLY A 57 -6.03 -12.47 -11.74
C GLY A 57 -5.60 -13.67 -12.58
N ILE A 58 -4.92 -14.66 -12.00
CA ILE A 58 -4.54 -15.93 -12.67
C ILE A 58 -5.26 -17.10 -12.00
N SER A 59 -5.73 -18.03 -12.83
CA SER A 59 -6.34 -19.29 -12.45
C SER A 59 -5.67 -20.45 -13.19
N LYS A 60 -6.07 -21.68 -12.86
CA LYS A 60 -5.57 -22.86 -13.58
C LYS A 60 -5.97 -22.88 -15.06
N ASP A 61 -7.09 -22.25 -15.41
CA ASP A 61 -7.61 -22.23 -16.78
C ASP A 61 -6.75 -21.33 -17.70
N ASP A 62 -5.91 -20.50 -17.11
CA ASP A 62 -4.92 -19.68 -17.82
C ASP A 62 -3.63 -20.44 -18.12
N LEU A 63 -3.40 -21.60 -17.47
CA LEU A 63 -2.19 -22.40 -17.63
C LEU A 63 -2.38 -23.50 -18.67
N LYS A 64 -1.36 -23.72 -19.50
CA LYS A 64 -1.28 -24.82 -20.46
C LYS A 64 -0.21 -25.81 -20.02
N VAL A 65 -0.50 -27.10 -20.15
CA VAL A 65 0.49 -28.15 -19.87
C VAL A 65 1.38 -28.31 -21.12
N PRO A 66 2.71 -28.14 -21.01
CA PRO A 66 3.63 -28.39 -22.10
C PRO A 66 3.60 -29.86 -22.52
N ALA A 67 4.01 -30.16 -23.76
CA ALA A 67 4.07 -31.54 -24.25
C ALA A 67 4.97 -32.47 -23.40
N HIS A 68 5.98 -31.90 -22.76
CA HIS A 68 6.89 -32.64 -21.88
C HIS A 68 6.32 -32.85 -20.47
N GLY A 69 5.21 -32.21 -20.08
CA GLY A 69 4.66 -32.22 -18.72
C GLY A 69 5.15 -31.03 -17.87
N LEU A 70 4.78 -31.02 -16.60
CA LEU A 70 5.19 -30.02 -15.60
C LEU A 70 5.80 -30.74 -14.40
N PHE A 71 6.97 -30.30 -13.92
CA PHE A 71 7.69 -30.97 -12.84
C PHE A 71 8.44 -30.00 -11.91
N LEU A 72 8.60 -30.38 -10.65
CA LEU A 72 9.65 -29.84 -9.79
C LEU A 72 11.02 -30.42 -10.20
N SER A 73 12.09 -29.65 -9.99
CA SER A 73 13.46 -30.16 -10.12
C SER A 73 13.72 -31.18 -9.01
N GLU A 74 13.88 -32.46 -9.37
CA GLU A 74 14.11 -33.55 -8.41
C GLU A 74 15.41 -33.32 -7.62
N GLU A 75 16.50 -32.97 -8.32
CA GLU A 75 17.80 -32.65 -7.73
C GLU A 75 17.69 -31.51 -6.71
N ASP A 76 17.08 -30.37 -7.09
CA ASP A 76 16.95 -29.25 -6.17
C ASP A 76 16.00 -29.55 -5.01
N CYS A 77 14.98 -30.38 -5.22
CA CYS A 77 14.10 -30.84 -4.14
C CYS A 77 14.87 -31.69 -3.13
N GLU A 78 15.72 -32.62 -3.58
CA GLU A 78 16.57 -33.43 -2.71
C GLU A 78 17.56 -32.56 -1.92
N ILE A 79 18.20 -31.58 -2.58
CA ILE A 79 19.11 -30.64 -1.93
C ILE A 79 18.35 -29.80 -0.89
N TYR A 80 17.19 -29.24 -1.24
CA TYR A 80 16.36 -28.46 -0.30
C TYR A 80 15.93 -29.30 0.91
N ASN A 81 15.59 -30.57 0.68
CA ASN A 81 15.07 -31.47 1.70
C ASN A 81 16.03 -31.63 2.88
N VAL A 82 17.33 -31.80 2.60
CA VAL A 82 18.39 -31.97 3.61
C VAL A 82 19.06 -30.65 4.01
N ALA A 83 18.78 -29.56 3.30
CA ALA A 83 19.31 -28.24 3.61
C ALA A 83 18.72 -27.66 4.90
N GLY A 84 19.39 -26.64 5.45
CA GLY A 84 18.90 -25.89 6.60
C GLY A 84 19.27 -24.41 6.58
N TYR A 85 18.67 -23.69 7.53
CA TYR A 85 18.78 -22.26 7.69
C TYR A 85 18.79 -21.88 9.19
N ALA A 86 19.83 -21.15 9.61
CA ALA A 86 19.94 -20.53 10.94
C ALA A 86 20.58 -19.14 10.78
N SER A 87 20.01 -18.12 11.41
CA SER A 87 20.21 -16.69 11.12
C SER A 87 21.53 -16.04 11.60
N HIS A 88 22.55 -16.81 12.00
CA HIS A 88 23.73 -16.25 12.68
C HIS A 88 25.14 -16.78 12.29
N ARG A 89 25.36 -17.45 11.15
CA ARG A 89 26.71 -17.88 10.70
C ARG A 89 26.85 -17.92 9.16
N ARG A 90 28.06 -17.64 8.65
CA ARG A 90 28.43 -17.61 7.22
C ARG A 90 28.10 -18.88 6.37
N ASP A 91 27.69 -19.99 6.97
CA ASP A 91 27.11 -21.18 6.28
C ASP A 91 25.60 -21.02 5.98
N GLU A 92 25.07 -19.82 6.25
CA GLU A 92 23.71 -19.34 6.01
C GLU A 92 23.25 -19.54 4.55
N ARG A 93 22.03 -20.06 4.39
CA ARG A 93 21.26 -20.14 3.12
C ARG A 93 21.45 -21.39 2.25
N SER A 94 21.88 -22.53 2.80
CA SER A 94 21.94 -23.78 2.01
C SER A 94 20.60 -24.18 1.36
N ALA A 95 19.46 -23.79 1.95
CA ALA A 95 18.11 -24.02 1.40
C ALA A 95 17.66 -22.97 0.38
N TYR A 96 18.35 -21.82 0.29
CA TYR A 96 17.94 -20.72 -0.59
C TYR A 96 18.25 -21.05 -2.04
N GLY A 97 19.51 -21.40 -2.36
CA GLY A 97 19.93 -21.79 -3.70
C GLY A 97 18.98 -22.78 -4.39
N PRO A 98 18.71 -23.95 -3.79
CA PRO A 98 17.78 -24.93 -4.38
C PRO A 98 16.35 -24.40 -4.49
N LEU A 99 15.85 -23.62 -3.51
CA LEU A 99 14.53 -23.00 -3.63
C LEU A 99 14.44 -22.07 -4.85
N MET A 100 15.47 -21.25 -5.08
CA MET A 100 15.49 -20.34 -6.23
C MET A 100 15.55 -21.10 -7.55
N ASN A 101 16.34 -22.17 -7.62
CA ASN A 101 16.41 -23.03 -8.79
C ASN A 101 15.05 -23.68 -9.08
N ILE A 102 14.31 -24.12 -8.05
CA ILE A 102 12.94 -24.64 -8.20
C ILE A 102 12.02 -23.56 -8.80
N LEU A 103 12.00 -22.35 -8.23
CA LEU A 103 11.16 -21.25 -8.72
C LEU A 103 11.52 -20.85 -10.16
N GLU A 104 12.81 -20.79 -10.48
CA GLU A 104 13.33 -20.46 -11.81
C GLU A 104 12.97 -21.53 -12.85
N SER A 105 13.15 -22.81 -12.49
CA SER A 105 12.76 -23.96 -13.33
C SER A 105 11.27 -23.95 -13.64
N LEU A 106 10.41 -23.70 -12.64
CA LEU A 106 8.97 -23.55 -12.85
C LEU A 106 8.64 -22.36 -13.75
N GLY A 107 9.32 -21.22 -13.55
CA GLY A 107 9.19 -20.04 -14.39
C GLY A 107 9.52 -20.32 -15.86
N GLY A 108 10.59 -21.09 -16.13
CA GLY A 108 10.96 -21.51 -17.48
C GLY A 108 9.95 -22.44 -18.13
N GLN A 109 9.37 -23.38 -17.38
CA GLN A 109 8.33 -24.28 -17.89
C GLN A 109 7.03 -23.54 -18.27
N LEU A 110 6.78 -22.37 -17.67
CA LEU A 110 5.61 -21.54 -17.94
C LEU A 110 5.76 -20.62 -19.16
N GLU A 111 6.96 -20.51 -19.74
CA GLU A 111 7.22 -19.64 -20.89
C GLU A 111 6.40 -20.08 -22.12
N GLY A 112 5.57 -19.16 -22.64
CA GLY A 112 4.65 -19.44 -23.75
C GLY A 112 3.44 -20.33 -23.38
N ASN A 113 3.34 -20.75 -22.12
CA ASN A 113 2.31 -21.68 -21.63
C ASN A 113 1.26 -20.99 -20.75
N VAL A 114 1.17 -19.66 -20.77
CA VAL A 114 0.11 -18.88 -20.11
C VAL A 114 -0.75 -18.19 -21.17
N LYS A 115 -2.06 -18.39 -21.08
CA LYS A 115 -3.04 -17.86 -22.03
C LYS A 115 -3.04 -16.34 -22.05
N ASP A 116 -3.02 -15.76 -23.26
CA ASP A 116 -3.12 -14.30 -23.52
C ASP A 116 -2.10 -13.43 -22.76
N ARG A 117 -1.06 -14.03 -22.17
CA ARG A 117 0.05 -13.35 -21.51
C ARG A 117 1.34 -13.79 -22.19
N ARG A 118 2.03 -12.84 -22.84
CA ARG A 118 3.38 -13.06 -23.35
C ARG A 118 4.36 -12.50 -22.33
N LEU A 119 5.45 -13.23 -22.13
CA LEU A 119 6.60 -12.69 -21.42
C LEU A 119 7.14 -11.50 -22.23
N ASN A 120 7.26 -10.33 -21.61
CA ASN A 120 7.91 -9.17 -22.20
C ASN A 120 9.36 -9.09 -21.68
N ASP A 121 10.22 -8.32 -22.35
CA ASP A 121 11.58 -8.06 -21.84
C ASP A 121 11.60 -7.34 -20.47
N SER A 122 10.44 -6.89 -20.00
CA SER A 122 10.15 -6.24 -18.72
C SER A 122 9.64 -7.18 -17.62
N ASP A 123 9.70 -8.50 -17.76
CA ASP A 123 9.21 -9.37 -16.70
C ASP A 123 10.12 -9.41 -15.47
N MET A 124 9.59 -9.88 -14.34
CA MET A 124 10.38 -10.12 -13.14
C MET A 124 11.36 -11.28 -13.40
N LYS A 125 12.56 -10.92 -13.84
CA LYS A 125 13.59 -11.85 -14.32
C LYS A 125 14.40 -12.49 -13.20
N ASP A 126 14.33 -11.94 -11.98
CA ASP A 126 15.26 -12.36 -10.93
C ASP A 126 14.62 -12.43 -9.54
N TYR A 127 14.65 -13.64 -8.98
CA TYR A 127 14.25 -13.91 -7.61
C TYR A 127 15.43 -13.74 -6.64
N ARG A 128 16.67 -13.81 -7.11
CA ARG A 128 17.87 -13.81 -6.27
C ARG A 128 18.08 -12.40 -5.73
N VAL A 129 18.29 -12.24 -4.42
CA VAL A 129 19.27 -11.26 -3.91
C VAL A 129 19.64 -11.50 -2.45
N PHE A 130 20.95 -11.44 -2.23
CA PHE A 130 21.60 -11.11 -0.96
C PHE A 130 21.52 -9.60 -0.74
N THR A 131 20.74 -9.16 0.24
CA THR A 131 20.66 -7.73 0.60
C THR A 131 22.00 -7.23 1.13
N SER A 132 22.73 -6.41 0.35
CA SER A 132 23.65 -5.41 0.88
C SER A 132 23.21 -4.02 0.40
N GLY A 133 23.05 -3.09 1.33
CA GLY A 133 22.48 -1.75 1.09
C GLY A 133 21.54 -1.31 2.21
N ASP A 134 21.60 -0.02 2.56
CA ASP A 134 20.89 0.64 3.67
C ASP A 134 19.37 0.48 3.60
N PHE A 135 18.70 0.76 4.73
CA PHE A 135 17.26 1.02 4.93
C PHE A 135 16.44 -0.14 5.55
N GLY A 136 15.81 0.21 6.70
CA GLY A 136 15.07 -0.67 7.61
C GLY A 136 15.97 -1.45 8.58
N LYS A 137 15.72 -1.40 9.90
CA LYS A 137 16.39 -2.31 10.86
C LYS A 137 16.09 -3.79 10.55
N HIS A 138 14.99 -4.08 9.84
CA HIS A 138 14.58 -5.42 9.42
C HIS A 138 14.65 -5.54 7.90
N LYS A 139 15.28 -6.60 7.39
CA LYS A 139 15.42 -6.89 5.96
C LYS A 139 14.73 -8.21 5.65
N PRO A 140 13.89 -8.28 4.60
CA PRO A 140 13.26 -9.53 4.20
C PRO A 140 14.31 -10.48 3.65
N GLU A 141 14.08 -11.77 3.81
CA GLU A 141 15.02 -12.79 3.33
C GLU A 141 14.96 -12.98 1.82
N LEU A 142 13.80 -12.70 1.22
CA LEU A 142 13.54 -12.72 -0.21
C LEU A 142 12.88 -11.39 -0.62
N LEU A 143 13.36 -10.81 -1.72
CA LEU A 143 12.80 -9.60 -2.31
C LEU A 143 12.86 -9.72 -3.83
N ALA A 144 11.70 -9.70 -4.48
CA ALA A 144 11.61 -9.79 -5.93
C ALA A 144 11.43 -8.38 -6.55
N SER A 145 12.08 -8.08 -7.68
CA SER A 145 11.94 -6.80 -8.40
C SER A 145 12.25 -6.96 -9.89
N TRP A 146 11.96 -5.91 -10.67
CA TRP A 146 12.25 -5.81 -12.12
C TRP A 146 13.71 -5.49 -12.44
N VAL A 147 14.56 -5.29 -11.42
CA VAL A 147 15.93 -4.82 -11.58
C VAL A 147 16.89 -6.00 -11.62
N ASP A 148 17.57 -6.18 -12.76
CA ASP A 148 18.60 -7.21 -12.97
C ASP A 148 19.67 -7.18 -11.85
N TRP A 149 20.03 -8.33 -11.28
CA TRP A 149 21.10 -8.44 -10.29
C TRP A 149 22.45 -7.88 -10.75
N ASN A 150 22.74 -7.94 -12.05
CA ASN A 150 23.99 -7.44 -12.61
C ASN A 150 24.04 -5.91 -12.69
N SER A 151 22.89 -5.25 -12.54
CA SER A 151 22.84 -3.80 -12.58
C SER A 151 23.44 -3.23 -11.30
N LYS A 152 24.31 -2.22 -11.42
CA LYS A 152 24.85 -1.46 -10.27
C LYS A 152 23.77 -0.63 -9.54
N LEU A 153 22.49 -0.77 -9.91
CA LEU A 153 21.36 -0.07 -9.32
C LEU A 153 21.03 -0.71 -7.96
N LYS A 154 21.06 0.09 -6.91
CA LYS A 154 20.70 -0.33 -5.55
C LYS A 154 19.20 -0.60 -5.49
N ARG A 155 18.81 -1.86 -5.30
CA ARG A 155 17.40 -2.25 -5.09
C ARG A 155 16.82 -1.52 -3.88
N THR A 156 15.68 -0.85 -4.04
CA THR A 156 14.98 -0.19 -2.94
C THR A 156 13.59 -0.79 -2.71
N TRP A 157 13.04 -0.58 -1.51
CA TRP A 157 11.63 -0.88 -1.21
C TRP A 157 10.64 -0.18 -2.16
N ARG A 158 11.07 0.90 -2.83
CA ARG A 158 10.25 1.66 -3.78
C ARG A 158 9.93 0.87 -5.04
N ALA A 159 10.87 0.06 -5.55
CA ALA A 159 10.68 -0.75 -6.76
C ALA A 159 10.49 -2.26 -6.50
N ALA A 160 10.51 -2.69 -5.24
CA ALA A 160 10.26 -4.09 -4.89
C ALA A 160 8.83 -4.54 -5.29
N ALA A 161 8.68 -5.73 -5.83
CA ALA A 161 7.37 -6.29 -6.17
C ALA A 161 6.77 -7.05 -4.97
N ILE A 162 7.56 -7.96 -4.39
CA ILE A 162 7.10 -8.95 -3.41
C ILE A 162 8.20 -9.19 -2.37
N VAL A 163 7.79 -9.47 -1.13
CA VAL A 163 8.69 -9.94 -0.05
C VAL A 163 8.47 -11.41 0.29
N GLY A 164 9.51 -12.08 0.78
CA GLY A 164 9.41 -13.43 1.31
C GLY A 164 10.26 -13.67 2.54
N GLU A 165 9.80 -14.56 3.41
CA GLU A 165 10.53 -15.06 4.59
C GLU A 165 10.71 -16.58 4.49
N LEU A 166 11.89 -17.10 4.80
CA LEU A 166 12.29 -18.51 4.67
C LEU A 166 12.93 -19.03 5.98
N LYS A 167 12.20 -19.88 6.70
CA LYS A 167 12.73 -20.61 7.85
C LYS A 167 12.79 -22.10 7.57
N LYS A 168 13.99 -22.67 7.41
CA LYS A 168 14.19 -24.12 7.18
C LYS A 168 15.02 -24.77 8.29
N SER A 169 14.47 -25.74 9.01
CA SER A 169 15.22 -26.54 9.98
C SER A 169 16.03 -27.64 9.29
N LYS A 170 17.26 -27.88 9.77
CA LYS A 170 18.08 -29.03 9.36
C LYS A 170 17.47 -30.37 9.77
N THR A 171 16.64 -30.39 10.82
CA THR A 171 16.00 -31.62 11.32
C THR A 171 14.68 -31.93 10.62
N SER A 172 14.14 -30.97 9.86
CA SER A 172 12.90 -31.15 9.11
C SER A 172 13.26 -31.65 7.71
N SER A 173 13.07 -32.95 7.48
CA SER A 173 13.29 -33.60 6.19
C SER A 173 12.17 -34.60 5.91
N LYS A 174 11.87 -34.79 4.63
CA LYS A 174 10.90 -35.72 4.10
C LYS A 174 11.59 -36.98 3.59
N ASN A 175 10.87 -38.10 3.63
CA ASN A 175 11.28 -39.30 2.93
C ASN A 175 10.97 -39.13 1.44
N MET A 176 12.02 -38.93 0.63
CA MET A 176 11.87 -38.71 -0.82
C MET A 176 11.66 -40.01 -1.61
N LYS A 177 11.76 -41.18 -0.97
CA LYS A 177 11.64 -42.47 -1.67
C LYS A 177 10.23 -42.62 -2.26
N GLY A 178 10.13 -42.57 -3.59
CA GLY A 178 8.85 -42.66 -4.32
C GLY A 178 8.04 -41.37 -4.33
N HIS A 179 8.63 -40.24 -3.91
CA HIS A 179 8.03 -38.93 -4.08
C HIS A 179 8.01 -38.57 -5.58
N THR A 180 6.86 -38.12 -6.08
CA THR A 180 6.76 -37.68 -7.48
C THR A 180 6.93 -36.18 -7.58
N CYS A 181 7.81 -35.74 -8.48
CA CYS A 181 7.97 -34.33 -8.80
C CYS A 181 6.97 -33.85 -9.87
N GLU A 182 6.09 -34.72 -10.39
CA GLU A 182 5.12 -34.37 -11.43
C GLU A 182 3.99 -33.48 -10.90
N ILE A 183 3.67 -32.45 -11.69
CA ILE A 183 2.67 -31.44 -11.36
C ILE A 183 1.42 -31.65 -12.20
N HIS A 184 0.32 -31.93 -11.50
CA HIS A 184 -0.98 -32.20 -12.08
C HIS A 184 -1.93 -31.01 -11.82
N LEU A 185 -2.28 -30.27 -12.87
CA LEU A 185 -3.16 -29.08 -12.77
C LEU A 185 -4.60 -29.42 -12.36
N ASP A 186 -5.07 -30.64 -12.61
CA ASP A 186 -6.39 -31.14 -12.19
C ASP A 186 -6.52 -31.23 -10.67
N ARG A 187 -5.39 -31.31 -9.95
CA ARG A 187 -5.36 -31.23 -8.47
C ARG A 187 -5.70 -29.84 -7.94
N ILE A 188 -5.61 -28.79 -8.75
CA ILE A 188 -6.03 -27.45 -8.36
C ILE A 188 -7.57 -27.43 -8.21
N PRO A 189 -8.09 -27.20 -7.00
CA PRO A 189 -9.53 -27.11 -6.79
C PRO A 189 -10.18 -26.07 -7.70
N LYS A 190 -11.45 -26.29 -8.05
CA LYS A 190 -12.22 -25.24 -8.74
C LYS A 190 -12.35 -24.03 -7.81
N LEU A 191 -12.27 -22.84 -8.40
CA LEU A 191 -12.51 -21.59 -7.67
C LEU A 191 -13.88 -21.66 -6.98
N ARG A 192 -13.90 -21.34 -5.69
CA ARG A 192 -15.15 -21.24 -4.92
C ARG A 192 -15.91 -19.98 -5.32
N TYR A 193 -15.20 -18.98 -5.82
CA TYR A 193 -15.77 -17.72 -6.30
C TYR A 193 -15.15 -17.31 -7.64
N VAL A 194 -16.01 -17.02 -8.62
CA VAL A 194 -15.59 -16.40 -9.88
C VAL A 194 -16.15 -14.97 -9.89
N PRO A 195 -15.30 -13.93 -9.86
CA PRO A 195 -15.78 -12.56 -10.00
C PRO A 195 -16.51 -12.42 -11.33
N ILE A 196 -17.77 -11.94 -11.29
CA ILE A 196 -18.46 -11.52 -12.52
C ILE A 196 -17.74 -10.25 -12.99
N LEU A 197 -16.92 -10.36 -14.04
CA LEU A 197 -16.47 -9.20 -14.81
C LEU A 197 -17.72 -8.58 -15.43
N LEU A 198 -18.18 -7.43 -14.91
CA LEU A 198 -19.20 -6.66 -15.59
C LEU A 198 -18.58 -6.10 -16.86
N ASP A 199 -19.18 -6.41 -18.01
CA ASP A 199 -18.81 -5.78 -19.27
C ASP A 199 -19.05 -4.25 -19.15
N PRO A 200 -18.18 -3.41 -19.73
CA PRO A 200 -18.34 -1.95 -19.70
C PRO A 200 -19.69 -1.45 -20.25
N GLU A 201 -20.37 -2.26 -21.06
CA GLU A 201 -21.66 -1.91 -21.69
C GLU A 201 -22.88 -2.05 -20.76
N ASP A 202 -22.76 -2.71 -19.61
CA ASP A 202 -23.90 -2.95 -18.69
C ASP A 202 -24.14 -1.82 -17.66
N ILE A 203 -23.41 -0.71 -17.76
CA ILE A 203 -23.71 0.50 -16.99
C ILE A 203 -24.89 1.22 -17.66
N TYR A 204 -26.10 0.78 -17.37
CA TYR A 204 -27.32 1.51 -17.75
C TYR A 204 -27.27 2.94 -17.18
N GLU A 205 -27.12 3.93 -18.06
CA GLU A 205 -27.49 5.32 -17.77
C GLU A 205 -29.01 5.37 -17.49
N PRO A 206 -29.45 5.87 -16.33
CA PRO A 206 -30.86 6.16 -16.14
C PRO A 206 -31.25 7.32 -17.06
N GLN A 207 -31.94 7.00 -18.15
CA GLN A 207 -32.64 7.98 -18.99
C GLN A 207 -33.57 8.83 -18.10
N VAL A 208 -33.22 10.10 -17.92
CA VAL A 208 -34.07 11.09 -17.26
C VAL A 208 -35.25 11.40 -18.18
N THR A 209 -36.37 10.70 -17.97
CA THR A 209 -37.64 11.10 -18.56
C THR A 209 -38.20 12.27 -17.74
N LEU A 210 -38.18 13.46 -18.36
CA LEU A 210 -38.87 14.65 -17.87
C LEU A 210 -40.38 14.40 -17.98
N ALA A 211 -41.00 13.89 -16.91
CA ALA A 211 -42.44 13.88 -16.76
C ALA A 211 -42.90 15.17 -16.06
N THR A 212 -43.68 15.95 -16.80
CA THR A 212 -44.38 17.15 -16.40
C THR A 212 -45.50 16.86 -15.38
N GLU A 213 -45.62 17.80 -14.44
CA GLU A 213 -46.84 18.25 -13.75
C GLU A 213 -47.41 17.55 -12.49
N ASN A 214 -47.49 18.41 -11.45
CA ASN A 214 -48.62 18.66 -10.57
C ASN A 214 -49.07 17.58 -9.56
N LYS A 215 -48.55 17.68 -8.33
CA LYS A 215 -49.36 17.54 -7.09
C LYS A 215 -48.67 18.13 -5.85
N LYS A 216 -49.49 18.71 -4.98
CA LYS A 216 -49.20 19.60 -3.84
C LYS A 216 -48.16 19.08 -2.84
N ARG A 217 -47.31 20.01 -2.37
CA ARG A 217 -46.33 19.87 -1.28
C ARG A 217 -46.99 19.64 0.09
N LYS A 218 -46.34 18.81 0.93
CA LYS A 218 -46.36 18.95 2.40
C LYS A 218 -44.93 19.26 2.87
N ALA A 219 -44.80 20.27 3.73
CA ALA A 219 -43.53 20.84 4.17
C ALA A 219 -42.85 19.99 5.26
N GLY A 220 -41.52 19.92 5.23
CA GLY A 220 -40.69 19.44 6.36
C GLY A 220 -39.81 18.22 6.08
N SER A 221 -38.85 18.31 5.16
CA SER A 221 -37.72 17.35 5.06
C SER A 221 -36.53 18.03 4.37
N PRO A 222 -35.29 17.96 4.90
CA PRO A 222 -34.11 18.45 4.19
C PRO A 222 -33.79 17.54 2.98
N PRO A 223 -33.17 18.06 1.91
CA PRO A 223 -32.91 17.27 0.70
C PRO A 223 -31.85 16.21 1.00
N TYR A 224 -32.28 14.95 0.97
CA TYR A 224 -31.41 13.79 1.00
C TYR A 224 -30.62 13.79 -0.32
N GLY A 225 -29.30 14.00 -0.25
CA GLY A 225 -28.42 13.70 -1.38
C GLY A 225 -28.63 12.24 -1.79
N GLN A 226 -28.84 12.01 -3.07
CA GLN A 226 -29.01 10.68 -3.65
C GLN A 226 -27.87 9.78 -3.14
N ARG A 227 -28.21 8.80 -2.29
CA ARG A 227 -27.36 7.62 -2.13
C ARG A 227 -27.23 7.00 -3.51
N ARG A 228 -26.03 7.06 -4.10
CA ARG A 228 -25.65 6.09 -5.12
C ARG A 228 -25.84 4.73 -4.45
N SER A 229 -26.84 3.97 -4.89
CA SER A 229 -27.02 2.60 -4.45
C SER A 229 -25.74 1.84 -4.80
N ALA A 230 -25.09 1.27 -3.79
CA ALA A 230 -24.00 0.34 -4.01
C ALA A 230 -24.46 -0.72 -5.03
N PRO A 231 -23.64 -1.08 -6.03
CA PRO A 231 -23.91 -2.24 -6.86
C PRO A 231 -24.13 -3.45 -5.94
N LYS A 232 -25.16 -4.26 -6.24
CA LYS A 232 -25.40 -5.50 -5.49
C LYS A 232 -24.17 -6.38 -5.64
N ARG A 233 -23.62 -6.88 -4.52
CA ARG A 233 -22.54 -7.87 -4.52
C ARG A 233 -22.90 -9.01 -5.51
N PRO A 234 -21.94 -9.51 -6.31
CA PRO A 234 -22.17 -10.63 -7.22
C PRO A 234 -22.74 -11.85 -6.49
N ARG A 235 -23.61 -12.61 -7.15
CA ARG A 235 -24.34 -13.74 -6.55
C ARG A 235 -23.47 -15.00 -6.52
N PHE A 236 -23.48 -15.69 -5.37
CA PHE A 236 -22.90 -17.02 -5.19
C PHE A 236 -23.57 -18.05 -6.11
N HIS A 237 -22.77 -18.93 -6.72
CA HIS A 237 -23.24 -19.97 -7.64
C HIS A 237 -23.77 -21.24 -6.96
N ASP A 238 -23.60 -21.40 -5.65
CA ASP A 238 -24.11 -22.60 -4.98
C ASP A 238 -24.65 -22.30 -3.58
N ARG A 239 -25.95 -22.56 -3.37
CA ARG A 239 -26.63 -22.37 -2.08
C ARG A 239 -26.52 -23.60 -1.17
N GLY A 240 -25.94 -24.70 -1.66
CA GLY A 240 -25.95 -26.00 -0.99
C GLY A 240 -24.98 -26.15 0.20
N ASP A 241 -23.88 -25.39 0.24
CA ASP A 241 -22.73 -25.71 1.11
C ASP A 241 -22.43 -24.65 2.20
N LEU A 242 -23.44 -23.86 2.59
CA LEU A 242 -23.30 -22.84 3.64
C LEU A 242 -22.96 -23.42 5.03
N ASN A 243 -23.16 -24.72 5.26
CA ASN A 243 -23.14 -25.32 6.61
C ASN A 243 -21.84 -26.08 6.96
N ARG A 244 -20.84 -26.13 6.07
CA ARG A 244 -19.58 -26.87 6.32
C ARG A 244 -18.29 -26.09 6.06
N LEU A 245 -18.37 -24.81 5.73
CA LEU A 245 -17.17 -24.00 5.52
C LEU A 245 -16.71 -23.40 6.86
N PRO A 246 -15.42 -23.54 7.23
CA PRO A 246 -14.80 -22.56 8.12
C PRO A 246 -14.93 -21.23 7.39
N SER A 247 -15.88 -20.42 7.84
CA SER A 247 -15.99 -19.06 7.35
C SER A 247 -14.73 -18.33 7.85
N PRO A 248 -14.01 -17.56 7.02
CA PRO A 248 -12.96 -16.63 7.51
C PRO A 248 -13.54 -15.49 8.38
N SER A 249 -14.70 -15.71 9.00
CA SER A 249 -15.62 -14.74 9.61
C SER A 249 -15.12 -14.14 10.92
N CYS A 250 -13.95 -14.55 11.41
CA CYS A 250 -13.35 -13.99 12.60
C CYS A 250 -12.12 -13.18 12.21
N LEU A 251 -12.26 -11.87 12.35
CA LEU A 251 -11.11 -10.98 12.44
C LEU A 251 -10.26 -11.41 13.64
N MET A 252 -9.00 -11.73 13.39
CA MET A 252 -8.06 -12.25 14.36
C MET A 252 -6.90 -11.27 14.57
N ASN A 253 -6.12 -11.55 15.62
CA ASN A 253 -4.84 -10.91 15.86
C ASN A 253 -3.72 -11.62 15.08
N PRO A 254 -2.65 -10.90 14.70
CA PRO A 254 -1.46 -11.54 14.13
C PRO A 254 -0.94 -12.64 15.06
N LYS A 255 -0.77 -13.86 14.53
CA LYS A 255 -0.08 -14.93 15.25
C LYS A 255 1.38 -14.50 15.44
N ALA A 256 1.99 -14.82 16.59
CA ALA A 256 3.36 -14.42 16.91
C ALA A 256 4.38 -14.82 15.82
N ASN A 257 4.17 -15.99 15.23
CA ASN A 257 4.99 -16.50 14.14
C ASN A 257 4.94 -15.62 12.88
N ASP A 258 3.84 -14.91 12.59
CA ASP A 258 3.67 -14.10 11.37
C ASP A 258 4.43 -12.76 11.43
N SER A 259 4.96 -12.40 12.60
CA SER A 259 5.60 -11.11 12.84
C SER A 259 6.67 -10.72 11.81
N PRO A 260 7.59 -11.59 11.37
CA PRO A 260 8.61 -11.22 10.38
C PRO A 260 8.01 -10.81 9.02
N VAL A 261 7.16 -11.67 8.42
CA VAL A 261 6.58 -11.40 7.10
C VAL A 261 5.64 -10.20 7.15
N ILE A 262 4.87 -10.03 8.22
CA ILE A 262 3.99 -8.86 8.40
C ILE A 262 4.80 -7.56 8.54
N LYS A 263 5.95 -7.58 9.22
CA LYS A 263 6.88 -6.43 9.27
C LYS A 263 7.43 -6.10 7.88
N SER A 264 7.86 -7.10 7.12
CA SER A 264 8.36 -6.92 5.75
C SER A 264 7.29 -6.39 4.80
N LEU A 265 6.05 -6.87 4.90
CA LEU A 265 4.91 -6.36 4.13
C LEU A 265 4.57 -4.91 4.49
N HIS A 266 4.58 -4.62 5.79
CA HIS A 266 4.37 -3.28 6.29
C HIS A 266 5.42 -2.31 5.74
N GLU A 267 6.69 -2.70 5.78
CA GLU A 267 7.79 -1.91 5.20
C GLU A 267 7.61 -1.72 3.69
N LEU A 268 7.27 -2.77 2.94
CA LEU A 268 6.96 -2.67 1.51
C LEU A 268 5.84 -1.67 1.24
N LEU A 269 4.74 -1.75 2.01
CA LEU A 269 3.58 -0.88 1.90
C LEU A 269 3.86 0.58 2.33
N SER A 270 4.98 0.80 3.04
CA SER A 270 5.48 2.10 3.50
C SER A 270 6.29 2.84 2.44
N HIS A 271 6.62 2.21 1.32
CA HIS A 271 7.54 2.75 0.33
C HIS A 271 6.90 2.81 -1.05
N GLY A 272 7.22 3.88 -1.78
CA GLY A 272 6.67 4.13 -3.10
C GLY A 272 5.20 4.53 -3.07
N VAL A 273 4.47 4.29 -4.16
CA VAL A 273 3.06 4.68 -4.25
C VAL A 273 2.25 3.41 -4.45
N ARG A 274 1.74 2.86 -3.34
CA ARG A 274 1.08 1.54 -3.27
C ARG A 274 -0.31 1.57 -2.67
N SER A 275 -1.16 0.70 -3.22
CA SER A 275 -2.48 0.39 -2.66
C SER A 275 -2.40 -0.73 -1.60
N TYR A 276 -1.58 -1.75 -1.87
CA TYR A 276 -1.39 -2.93 -1.02
C TYR A 276 0.01 -3.52 -1.21
N ALA A 277 0.35 -4.53 -0.42
CA ALA A 277 1.58 -5.31 -0.49
C ALA A 277 1.26 -6.80 -0.43
N THR A 278 2.06 -7.61 -1.13
CA THR A 278 1.94 -9.06 -1.13
C THR A 278 3.28 -9.70 -0.79
N GLY A 279 3.20 -10.91 -0.25
CA GLY A 279 4.38 -11.66 0.16
C GLY A 279 4.04 -13.08 0.53
N PHE A 280 5.07 -13.81 0.91
CA PHE A 280 4.93 -15.19 1.32
C PHE A 280 5.86 -15.53 2.46
N ARG A 281 5.57 -16.64 3.11
CA ARG A 281 6.48 -17.25 4.07
C ARG A 281 6.58 -18.73 3.78
N ILE A 282 7.80 -19.26 3.86
CA ILE A 282 8.07 -20.69 3.86
C ILE A 282 8.63 -21.07 5.23
N GLN A 283 7.96 -22.00 5.90
CA GLN A 283 8.49 -22.66 7.09
C GLN A 283 8.65 -24.15 6.80
N ASP A 284 9.89 -24.62 6.82
CA ASP A 284 10.30 -25.93 6.35
C ASP A 284 9.82 -26.19 4.91
N PHE A 285 8.73 -26.89 4.72
CA PHE A 285 8.13 -27.16 3.40
C PHE A 285 6.79 -26.45 3.20
N THR A 286 6.28 -25.81 4.25
CA THR A 286 4.97 -25.17 4.26
C THR A 286 5.07 -23.73 3.81
N MET A 287 4.45 -23.41 2.68
CA MET A 287 4.29 -22.07 2.15
C MET A 287 2.95 -21.47 2.57
N THR A 288 2.94 -20.17 2.86
CA THR A 288 1.74 -19.40 3.18
C THR A 288 1.82 -18.04 2.48
N LEU A 289 0.74 -17.63 1.83
CA LEU A 289 0.66 -16.37 1.08
C LEU A 289 -0.01 -15.29 1.92
N TYR A 290 0.45 -14.04 1.76
CA TYR A 290 -0.02 -12.89 2.53
C TYR A 290 -0.36 -11.74 1.59
N TYR A 291 -1.48 -11.09 1.86
CA TYR A 291 -1.93 -9.85 1.25
C TYR A 291 -2.18 -8.83 2.38
N MET A 292 -1.62 -7.63 2.26
CA MET A 292 -1.77 -6.56 3.26
C MET A 292 -2.15 -5.25 2.57
N ASP A 293 -3.25 -4.65 3.01
CA ASP A 293 -3.69 -3.34 2.55
C ASP A 293 -4.04 -2.41 3.72
N ARG A 294 -4.79 -1.34 3.43
CA ARG A 294 -5.13 -0.32 4.41
C ARG A 294 -6.21 -0.75 5.41
N MET A 295 -6.86 -1.88 5.19
CA MET A 295 -7.92 -2.42 6.05
C MET A 295 -7.42 -3.58 6.91
N GLY A 296 -6.41 -4.32 6.47
CA GLY A 296 -5.85 -5.41 7.25
C GLY A 296 -5.04 -6.40 6.42
N VAL A 297 -4.92 -7.62 6.94
CA VAL A 297 -4.16 -8.71 6.33
C VAL A 297 -5.09 -9.88 5.99
N VAL A 298 -4.89 -10.48 4.82
CA VAL A 298 -5.51 -11.75 4.43
C VAL A 298 -4.40 -12.76 4.19
N VAL A 299 -4.52 -13.93 4.82
CA VAL A 299 -3.54 -15.00 4.82
C VAL A 299 -4.16 -16.24 4.20
N SER A 300 -3.46 -16.88 3.27
CA SER A 300 -3.94 -18.10 2.64
C SER A 300 -3.96 -19.28 3.61
N GLU A 301 -4.66 -20.35 3.23
CA GLU A 301 -4.39 -21.68 3.79
C GLU A 301 -2.90 -22.02 3.56
N PRO A 302 -2.23 -22.64 4.55
CA PRO A 302 -0.89 -23.13 4.36
C PRO A 302 -0.91 -24.36 3.44
N PHE A 303 0.09 -24.47 2.56
CA PHE A 303 0.26 -25.65 1.71
C PHE A 303 1.71 -26.11 1.71
N ASP A 304 1.93 -27.41 1.56
CA ASP A 304 3.26 -27.95 1.41
C ASP A 304 3.69 -27.86 -0.06
N PHE A 305 4.74 -27.10 -0.37
CA PHE A 305 5.08 -26.82 -1.75
C PHE A 305 5.70 -28.03 -2.49
N MET A 306 6.16 -29.06 -1.77
CA MET A 306 6.64 -30.31 -2.37
C MET A 306 5.50 -31.31 -2.56
N ASP A 307 4.58 -31.45 -1.60
CA ASP A 307 3.46 -32.38 -1.74
C ASP A 307 2.33 -31.79 -2.60
N GLN A 308 2.21 -30.47 -2.67
CA GLN A 308 1.21 -29.72 -3.42
C GLN A 308 1.87 -28.72 -4.40
N PRO A 309 2.71 -29.22 -5.34
CA PRO A 309 3.50 -28.37 -6.22
C PRO A 309 2.66 -27.59 -7.24
N HIS A 310 1.42 -28.02 -7.46
CA HIS A 310 0.46 -27.32 -8.31
C HIS A 310 0.09 -25.93 -7.77
N PHE A 311 0.09 -25.74 -6.45
CA PHE A 311 -0.09 -24.40 -5.85
C PHE A 311 1.16 -23.54 -5.98
N LEU A 312 2.36 -24.13 -5.85
CA LEU A 312 3.61 -23.41 -6.10
C LEU A 312 3.70 -22.94 -7.55
N LEU A 313 3.42 -23.82 -8.52
CA LEU A 313 3.38 -23.48 -9.94
C LEU A 313 2.39 -22.36 -10.23
N LEU A 314 1.17 -22.43 -9.67
CA LEU A 314 0.15 -21.40 -9.85
C LEU A 314 0.61 -20.05 -9.28
N TYR A 315 1.28 -20.04 -8.13
CA TYR A 315 1.86 -18.84 -7.54
C TYR A 315 3.01 -18.26 -8.38
N VAL A 316 3.92 -19.11 -8.88
CA VAL A 316 5.02 -18.68 -9.77
C VAL A 316 4.48 -18.05 -11.06
N ALA A 317 3.44 -18.65 -11.65
CA ALA A 317 2.76 -18.04 -12.79
C ALA A 317 2.15 -16.69 -12.42
N ALA A 318 1.45 -16.62 -11.28
CA ALA A 318 0.80 -15.40 -10.80
C ALA A 318 1.76 -14.21 -10.69
N ILE A 319 2.91 -14.40 -10.05
CA ILE A 319 3.85 -13.32 -9.80
C ILE A 319 4.68 -12.94 -11.02
N ARG A 320 4.98 -13.90 -11.91
CA ARG A 320 5.81 -13.66 -13.10
C ARG A 320 5.08 -12.86 -14.17
N TYR A 321 3.76 -13.04 -14.28
CA TYR A 321 2.93 -12.40 -15.28
C TYR A 321 2.03 -11.29 -14.69
N ALA A 322 2.26 -10.88 -13.44
CA ALA A 322 1.49 -9.83 -12.81
C ALA A 322 1.92 -8.43 -13.31
N SER A 323 0.94 -7.57 -13.60
CA SER A 323 1.21 -6.15 -13.83
C SER A 323 1.64 -5.45 -12.53
N PRO A 324 2.27 -4.26 -12.60
CA PRO A 324 2.58 -3.48 -11.41
C PRO A 324 1.37 -3.25 -10.50
N ALA A 325 0.19 -3.00 -11.07
CA ALA A 325 -1.04 -2.84 -10.30
C ALA A 325 -1.42 -4.12 -9.55
N GLN A 326 -1.24 -5.30 -10.16
CA GLN A 326 -1.47 -6.61 -9.52
C GLN A 326 -0.41 -6.94 -8.44
N LEU A 327 0.74 -6.28 -8.48
CA LEU A 327 1.80 -6.34 -7.47
C LEU A 327 1.68 -5.23 -6.40
N GLY A 328 0.52 -4.55 -6.35
CA GLY A 328 0.17 -3.61 -5.30
C GLY A 328 0.57 -2.15 -5.55
N PHE A 329 1.20 -1.84 -6.68
CA PHE A 329 1.40 -0.45 -7.09
C PHE A 329 0.05 0.23 -7.33
N PHE A 330 0.03 1.54 -7.10
CA PHE A 330 -1.21 2.31 -7.20
C PHE A 330 -1.77 2.25 -8.63
N SER A 331 -3.02 1.80 -8.78
CA SER A 331 -3.62 1.45 -10.08
C SER A 331 -3.87 2.63 -11.03
N LYS A 332 -3.67 3.87 -10.54
CA LYS A 332 -3.69 5.09 -11.34
C LYS A 332 -2.29 5.49 -11.84
N LEU A 333 -1.26 4.70 -11.55
CA LEU A 333 0.08 4.91 -12.09
C LEU A 333 0.24 4.18 -13.42
N GLY A 334 0.79 4.90 -14.39
CA GLY A 334 1.28 4.32 -15.63
C GLY A 334 2.80 4.24 -15.61
N PHE A 335 3.35 3.09 -15.99
CA PHE A 335 4.78 2.84 -16.13
C PHE A 335 5.13 2.60 -17.60
N LEU A 336 6.34 3.01 -18.00
CA LEU A 336 6.85 2.67 -19.33
C LEU A 336 7.18 1.17 -19.35
N ASP A 337 6.67 0.46 -20.34
CA ASP A 337 6.85 -1.00 -20.52
C ASP A 337 6.49 -1.86 -19.30
N ASP A 338 5.62 -1.35 -18.41
CA ASP A 338 5.27 -1.97 -17.12
C ASP A 338 6.46 -2.24 -16.18
N ASN A 339 7.60 -1.58 -16.42
CA ASN A 339 8.80 -1.67 -15.60
C ASN A 339 8.78 -0.62 -14.48
N VAL A 340 8.82 -1.09 -13.23
CA VAL A 340 8.99 -0.19 -12.07
C VAL A 340 10.48 -0.01 -11.77
N THR A 341 10.97 1.20 -11.97
CA THR A 341 12.33 1.58 -11.61
C THR A 341 12.39 2.20 -10.22
N ASP A 342 13.56 2.10 -9.58
CA ASP A 342 13.78 2.75 -8.29
C ASP A 342 13.61 4.26 -8.36
N THR A 343 13.76 4.91 -9.53
CA THR A 343 13.57 6.36 -9.69
C THR A 343 12.10 6.74 -9.86
N LEU A 344 11.24 5.81 -10.29
CA LEU A 344 9.90 6.10 -10.82
C LEU A 344 9.94 7.16 -11.94
N ASP A 345 11.08 7.26 -12.64
CA ASP A 345 11.26 8.22 -13.73
C ASP A 345 10.34 7.88 -14.89
N GLY A 346 9.72 8.91 -15.47
CA GLY A 346 8.69 8.78 -16.49
C GLY A 346 7.36 8.20 -16.00
N ALA A 347 7.21 7.83 -14.71
CA ALA A 347 5.94 7.34 -14.19
C ALA A 347 4.87 8.43 -14.24
N THR A 348 3.68 8.05 -14.70
CA THR A 348 2.53 8.97 -14.85
C THR A 348 1.49 8.69 -13.78
N LEU A 349 0.71 9.72 -13.43
CA LEU A 349 -0.44 9.62 -12.55
C LEU A 349 -1.69 10.07 -13.33
N ASP A 350 -2.54 9.11 -13.65
CA ASP A 350 -3.76 9.28 -14.43
C ASP A 350 -4.98 9.47 -13.54
N LEU A 351 -5.60 10.65 -13.59
CA LEU A 351 -6.72 11.02 -12.74
C LEU A 351 -7.98 11.43 -13.54
N PRO A 352 -8.45 10.61 -14.49
CA PRO A 352 -9.67 10.90 -15.23
C PRO A 352 -10.89 10.97 -14.29
N GLY A 353 -11.80 11.89 -14.58
CA GLY A 353 -13.00 12.12 -13.75
C GLY A 353 -12.75 13.00 -12.52
N SER A 354 -11.55 13.58 -12.37
CA SER A 354 -11.27 14.54 -11.31
C SER A 354 -12.14 15.78 -11.43
N ALA A 355 -12.51 16.40 -10.31
CA ALA A 355 -13.23 17.67 -10.32
C ALA A 355 -12.29 18.83 -9.94
N ASP A 356 -12.24 19.89 -10.76
CA ASP A 356 -11.49 21.14 -10.48
C ASP A 356 -12.12 21.93 -9.32
N ILE A 357 -11.67 23.14 -8.97
CA ILE A 357 -12.24 23.92 -7.84
C ILE A 357 -13.74 24.27 -7.99
N ASP A 358 -14.25 24.41 -9.22
CA ASP A 358 -15.62 24.81 -9.53
C ASP A 358 -16.57 23.60 -9.74
N SER A 359 -16.06 22.40 -9.45
CA SER A 359 -16.78 21.12 -9.56
C SER A 359 -17.02 20.69 -11.00
N LYS A 360 -16.24 21.23 -11.95
CA LYS A 360 -16.21 20.76 -13.33
C LYS A 360 -15.35 19.49 -13.41
N THR A 361 -15.91 18.46 -14.02
CA THR A 361 -15.22 17.19 -14.26
C THR A 361 -14.18 17.33 -15.38
N LEU A 362 -13.00 16.80 -15.13
CA LEU A 362 -11.84 16.74 -16.02
C LEU A 362 -11.63 15.27 -16.42
N ASN A 363 -12.02 14.92 -17.64
CA ASN A 363 -11.99 13.53 -18.12
C ASN A 363 -10.61 13.08 -18.59
N ASP A 364 -9.77 14.01 -19.06
CA ASP A 364 -8.37 13.77 -19.38
C ASP A 364 -7.51 14.63 -18.44
N LEU A 365 -6.89 13.98 -17.47
CA LEU A 365 -6.02 14.64 -16.51
C LEU A 365 -4.87 13.72 -16.14
N ARG A 366 -3.66 14.11 -16.56
CA ARG A 366 -2.45 13.33 -16.37
C ARG A 366 -1.32 14.18 -15.82
N PHE A 367 -0.57 13.59 -14.90
CA PHE A 367 0.63 14.16 -14.31
C PHE A 367 1.83 13.22 -14.50
N VAL A 368 3.03 13.75 -14.36
CA VAL A 368 4.29 12.99 -14.27
C VAL A 368 4.84 13.14 -12.86
N LEU A 369 5.33 12.05 -12.28
CA LEU A 369 6.01 12.08 -10.99
C LEU A 369 7.36 12.80 -11.12
N GLU A 370 7.76 13.54 -10.08
CA GLU A 370 9.08 14.18 -10.06
C GLU A 370 10.09 13.34 -9.26
N PRO A 371 10.99 12.59 -9.92
CA PRO A 371 11.84 11.60 -9.26
C PRO A 371 12.87 12.21 -8.28
N ASP A 372 13.31 13.44 -8.55
CA ASP A 372 14.31 14.17 -7.73
C ASP A 372 13.73 14.73 -6.42
N ARG A 373 12.40 14.74 -6.28
CA ARG A 373 11.71 15.25 -5.09
C ARG A 373 11.22 14.06 -4.24
N PRO A 374 11.39 14.11 -2.91
CA PRO A 374 11.03 12.98 -2.05
C PRO A 374 9.53 12.76 -2.01
N ILE A 375 9.12 11.48 -2.04
CA ILE A 375 7.75 11.06 -1.73
C ILE A 375 7.61 11.03 -0.21
N ILE A 376 6.58 11.69 0.31
CA ILE A 376 6.36 11.78 1.75
C ILE A 376 5.26 10.80 2.15
N HIS A 377 5.61 9.89 3.07
CA HIS A 377 4.66 8.98 3.71
C HIS A 377 4.28 9.57 5.07
N ALA A 378 3.09 10.16 5.14
CA ALA A 378 2.61 10.77 6.37
C ALA A 378 2.00 9.69 7.27
N HIS A 379 2.57 9.59 8.47
CA HIS A 379 2.21 8.68 9.57
C HIS A 379 2.61 7.23 9.29
N GLY A 380 3.52 6.68 10.10
CA GLY A 380 4.01 5.30 10.03
C GLY A 380 2.99 4.22 10.42
N ALA A 381 1.69 4.47 10.20
CA ALA A 381 0.63 3.49 10.27
C ALA A 381 0.06 3.28 8.86
N GLN A 382 0.54 2.21 8.23
CA GLN A 382 0.30 1.83 6.85
C GLN A 382 -1.07 1.16 6.72
N VAL A 383 -1.63 0.69 7.84
CA VAL A 383 -3.04 0.34 8.02
C VAL A 383 -3.80 1.58 8.45
N GLY A 384 -4.92 1.86 7.80
CA GLY A 384 -5.76 2.99 8.12
C GLY A 384 -5.72 4.08 7.06
N ARG A 385 -5.48 5.34 7.48
CA ARG A 385 -5.55 6.50 6.57
C ARG A 385 -4.40 6.50 5.55
N ALA A 386 -3.21 6.09 5.97
CA ALA A 386 -1.97 5.99 5.19
C ALA A 386 -1.87 7.05 4.08
N THR A 387 -1.49 8.26 4.47
CA THR A 387 -1.42 9.39 3.53
C THR A 387 -0.08 9.41 2.82
N ILE A 388 -0.09 9.50 1.50
CA ILE A 388 1.09 9.61 0.64
C ILE A 388 1.02 10.97 -0.07
N VAL A 389 2.10 11.72 -0.07
CA VAL A 389 2.22 12.99 -0.81
C VAL A 389 3.31 12.83 -1.86
N VAL A 390 2.91 12.95 -3.12
CA VAL A 390 3.74 12.68 -4.29
C VAL A 390 3.98 13.99 -5.04
N PRO A 391 5.24 14.43 -5.19
CA PRO A 391 5.63 15.48 -6.12
C PRO A 391 5.20 15.17 -7.56
N VAL A 392 4.50 16.10 -8.21
CA VAL A 392 4.04 15.92 -9.58
C VAL A 392 4.16 17.19 -10.42
N LYS A 393 4.31 17.00 -11.73
CA LYS A 393 4.22 18.05 -12.76
C LYS A 393 3.09 17.73 -13.74
N PRO A 394 2.46 18.76 -14.34
CA PRO A 394 1.54 18.54 -15.45
C PRO A 394 2.18 17.73 -16.56
N PHE A 395 1.48 16.74 -17.11
CA PHE A 395 1.96 16.06 -18.30
C PHE A 395 1.97 17.05 -19.48
N PRO A 396 3.11 17.26 -20.19
CA PRO A 396 3.22 18.33 -21.18
C PRO A 396 2.19 18.29 -22.31
N ARG A 397 1.66 17.10 -22.63
CA ARG A 397 0.64 16.90 -23.68
C ARG A 397 -0.80 16.90 -23.15
N CYS A 398 -1.01 17.16 -21.86
CA CYS A 398 -2.32 17.25 -21.23
C CYS A 398 -2.64 18.73 -20.96
N GLU A 399 -3.36 19.38 -21.88
CA GLU A 399 -3.70 20.80 -21.79
C GLU A 399 -4.44 21.14 -20.48
N ALA A 400 -5.37 20.29 -20.06
CA ALA A 400 -6.11 20.46 -18.82
C ALA A 400 -5.18 20.53 -17.60
N ALA A 401 -4.15 19.67 -17.53
CA ALA A 401 -3.19 19.68 -16.42
C ALA A 401 -2.31 20.94 -16.45
N VAL A 402 -1.85 21.36 -17.63
CA VAL A 402 -0.99 22.54 -17.79
C VAL A 402 -1.73 23.82 -17.38
N VAL A 403 -2.96 23.99 -17.87
CA VAL A 403 -3.81 25.15 -17.55
C VAL A 403 -4.15 25.18 -16.06
N LEU A 404 -4.43 24.02 -15.45
CA LEU A 404 -4.88 23.95 -14.06
C LEU A 404 -3.77 24.28 -13.04
N CYS A 405 -2.52 23.93 -13.35
CA CYS A 405 -1.42 24.01 -12.38
C CYS A 405 -0.57 25.28 -12.51
N GLU A 406 -0.54 25.92 -13.69
CA GLU A 406 0.27 27.11 -13.97
C GLU A 406 1.76 26.88 -13.60
N GLU A 407 2.45 27.88 -13.04
CA GLU A 407 3.86 27.80 -12.62
C GLU A 407 4.06 27.27 -11.18
N ASN A 408 2.99 26.82 -10.52
CA ASN A 408 3.08 26.38 -9.14
C ASN A 408 3.82 25.05 -9.01
N ARG A 409 4.56 24.88 -7.91
CA ARG A 409 5.01 23.54 -7.49
C ARG A 409 3.80 22.76 -6.98
N ILE A 410 3.57 21.57 -7.53
CA ILE A 410 2.37 20.77 -7.26
C ILE A 410 2.74 19.47 -6.53
N VAL A 411 1.80 18.99 -5.73
CA VAL A 411 1.80 17.66 -5.13
C VAL A 411 0.43 17.00 -5.29
N ALA A 412 0.44 15.68 -5.42
CA ALA A 412 -0.74 14.82 -5.33
C ALA A 412 -0.74 14.15 -3.95
N LYS A 413 -1.76 14.43 -3.15
CA LYS A 413 -1.98 13.83 -1.83
C LYS A 413 -3.00 12.71 -1.95
N ILE A 414 -2.58 11.48 -1.68
CA ILE A 414 -3.37 10.25 -1.74
C ILE A 414 -3.64 9.79 -0.31
N ALA A 415 -4.90 9.48 0.04
CA ALA A 415 -5.25 8.98 1.36
C ALA A 415 -6.45 8.03 1.32
N TRP A 416 -6.42 6.99 2.15
CA TRP A 416 -7.50 6.00 2.30
C TRP A 416 -8.41 6.35 3.48
N GLN A 417 -9.43 7.18 3.24
CA GLN A 417 -10.25 7.75 4.30
C GLN A 417 -11.44 6.86 4.64
N SER A 418 -11.77 6.76 5.94
CA SER A 418 -12.96 6.05 6.40
C SER A 418 -14.23 6.68 5.82
N THR A 419 -15.16 5.84 5.37
CA THR A 419 -16.45 6.27 4.80
C THR A 419 -17.41 6.82 5.84
N SER A 420 -17.18 6.56 7.13
CA SER A 420 -17.83 7.27 8.24
C SER A 420 -17.70 8.80 8.10
N ARG A 421 -16.61 9.28 7.49
CA ARG A 421 -16.41 10.69 7.16
C ARG A 421 -17.23 11.08 5.92
N ARG A 422 -18.49 11.45 6.18
CA ARG A 422 -19.50 11.82 5.16
C ARG A 422 -19.06 12.93 4.21
N ILE A 423 -18.33 13.95 4.69
CA ILE A 423 -17.93 15.11 3.88
C ILE A 423 -16.42 15.05 3.59
N SER A 424 -16.09 15.19 2.31
CA SER A 424 -14.72 15.14 1.82
C SER A 424 -13.94 16.44 2.05
N GLU A 425 -12.61 16.31 2.09
CA GLU A 425 -11.70 17.45 2.29
C GLU A 425 -11.86 18.50 1.18
N ASP A 426 -11.94 18.05 -0.07
CA ASP A 426 -12.19 18.90 -1.23
C ASP A 426 -13.55 19.62 -1.13
N SER A 427 -14.60 18.97 -0.62
CA SER A 427 -15.90 19.61 -0.41
C SER A 427 -15.81 20.80 0.55
N TYR A 428 -15.06 20.65 1.66
CA TYR A 428 -14.84 21.75 2.61
C TYR A 428 -14.02 22.87 1.97
N ILE A 429 -12.98 22.54 1.20
CA ILE A 429 -12.13 23.53 0.51
C ILE A 429 -12.96 24.35 -0.48
N ARG A 430 -13.80 23.70 -1.30
CA ARG A 430 -14.69 24.37 -2.26
C ARG A 430 -15.60 25.37 -1.56
N VAL A 431 -16.34 24.90 -0.54
CA VAL A 431 -17.28 25.75 0.20
C VAL A 431 -16.55 26.93 0.85
N ALA A 432 -15.41 26.69 1.51
CA ALA A 432 -14.61 27.74 2.13
C ALA A 432 -14.15 28.79 1.11
N ARG A 433 -13.59 28.36 -0.02
CA ARG A 433 -13.09 29.27 -1.06
C ARG A 433 -14.22 30.06 -1.71
N THR A 434 -15.32 29.42 -2.10
CA THR A 434 -16.50 30.10 -2.65
C THR A 434 -17.06 31.16 -1.69
N LYS A 435 -17.18 30.83 -0.40
CA LYS A 435 -17.74 31.76 0.60
C LYS A 435 -16.82 32.94 0.90
N LEU A 436 -15.51 32.72 0.96
CA LEU A 436 -14.54 33.80 1.15
C LEU A 436 -14.43 34.71 -0.09
N GLN A 437 -14.58 34.17 -1.30
CA GLN A 437 -14.52 34.94 -2.55
C GLN A 437 -15.67 35.97 -2.66
N ALA A 438 -16.83 35.66 -2.06
CA ALA A 438 -18.06 36.44 -2.17
C ALA A 438 -18.01 37.83 -1.49
N SER A 439 -17.01 38.11 -0.66
CA SER A 439 -16.87 39.40 0.02
C SER A 439 -15.43 39.91 -0.07
N ASP A 440 -15.26 41.19 -0.44
CA ASP A 440 -13.94 41.83 -0.55
C ASP A 440 -13.15 41.78 0.77
N SER A 441 -13.85 41.97 1.89
CA SER A 441 -13.24 41.96 3.22
C SER A 441 -12.75 40.56 3.62
N MET A 442 -13.43 39.52 3.12
CA MET A 442 -13.11 38.12 3.40
C MET A 442 -12.09 37.54 2.41
N ARG A 443 -12.07 38.02 1.17
CA ARG A 443 -11.23 37.50 0.07
C ARG A 443 -9.74 37.48 0.43
N LYS A 444 -9.26 38.46 1.21
CA LYS A 444 -7.88 38.52 1.71
C LYS A 444 -7.44 37.29 2.52
N HIS A 445 -8.39 36.50 3.03
CA HIS A 445 -8.13 35.30 3.81
C HIS A 445 -7.96 34.03 2.95
N LEU A 446 -8.26 34.08 1.64
CA LEU A 446 -8.12 32.92 0.75
C LEU A 446 -6.70 32.36 0.67
N LYS A 447 -5.69 33.23 0.80
CA LYS A 447 -4.27 32.84 0.83
C LYS A 447 -3.91 31.92 2.00
N HIS A 448 -4.77 31.83 3.02
CA HIS A 448 -4.61 30.95 4.17
C HIS A 448 -5.36 29.61 4.03
N ILE A 449 -6.06 29.41 2.91
CA ILE A 449 -6.80 28.19 2.59
C ILE A 449 -6.08 27.44 1.48
N VAL A 450 -6.05 26.11 1.58
CA VAL A 450 -5.43 25.22 0.60
C VAL A 450 -5.83 25.62 -0.83
N ASP A 451 -4.82 25.76 -1.68
CA ASP A 451 -4.92 25.96 -3.12
C ASP A 451 -5.03 24.60 -3.81
N MET A 452 -6.23 24.03 -3.70
CA MET A 452 -6.60 22.80 -4.39
C MET A 452 -6.84 23.08 -5.87
N LYS A 453 -6.18 22.30 -6.72
CA LYS A 453 -6.33 22.32 -8.17
C LYS A 453 -7.47 21.41 -8.61
N CYS A 454 -7.44 20.14 -8.19
CA CYS A 454 -8.53 19.20 -8.39
C CYS A 454 -8.55 18.11 -7.32
N ALA A 455 -9.63 17.34 -7.30
CA ALA A 455 -9.79 16.17 -6.44
C ALA A 455 -10.47 15.01 -7.16
N LEU A 456 -10.07 13.79 -6.80
CA LEU A 456 -10.70 12.55 -7.24
C LEU A 456 -11.00 11.68 -6.00
N THR A 457 -12.21 11.15 -5.93
CA THR A 457 -12.59 10.13 -4.93
C THR A 457 -12.92 8.84 -5.67
N GLN A 458 -12.37 7.72 -5.22
CA GLN A 458 -12.59 6.41 -5.80
C GLN A 458 -12.95 5.40 -4.70
N SER A 459 -13.92 4.53 -4.98
CA SER A 459 -14.20 3.35 -4.16
C SER A 459 -13.09 2.31 -4.28
N MET A 460 -13.12 1.26 -3.46
CA MET A 460 -12.17 0.16 -3.58
C MET A 460 -12.30 -0.56 -4.92
N GLU A 461 -13.52 -0.70 -5.44
CA GLU A 461 -13.83 -1.30 -6.74
C GLU A 461 -13.28 -0.45 -7.89
N GLU A 462 -13.49 0.87 -7.85
CA GLU A 462 -12.94 1.81 -8.84
C GLU A 462 -11.40 1.86 -8.80
N MET A 463 -10.81 1.63 -7.62
CA MET A 463 -9.36 1.45 -7.44
C MET A 463 -8.86 0.05 -7.81
N LYS A 464 -9.76 -0.90 -8.13
CA LYS A 464 -9.47 -2.30 -8.44
C LYS A 464 -8.66 -3.00 -7.33
N LEU A 465 -8.96 -2.70 -6.07
CA LEU A 465 -8.24 -3.28 -4.94
C LEU A 465 -8.57 -4.78 -4.80
N SER A 466 -7.57 -5.66 -4.73
CA SER A 466 -7.78 -7.12 -4.73
C SER A 466 -8.77 -7.61 -3.67
N ARG A 467 -8.80 -6.96 -2.50
CA ARG A 467 -9.76 -7.26 -1.41
C ARG A 467 -11.22 -7.30 -1.88
N VAL A 468 -11.63 -6.46 -2.84
CA VAL A 468 -13.04 -6.43 -3.30
C VAL A 468 -13.45 -7.69 -4.05
N PHE A 469 -12.47 -8.44 -4.55
CA PHE A 469 -12.67 -9.70 -5.27
C PHE A 469 -12.51 -10.92 -4.35
N MET A 470 -12.25 -10.70 -3.05
CA MET A 470 -12.14 -11.76 -2.06
C MET A 470 -13.48 -12.02 -1.36
N PHE A 471 -13.91 -13.28 -1.30
CA PHE A 471 -15.16 -13.67 -0.66
C PHE A 471 -14.97 -13.98 0.82
N GLY A 472 -16.07 -14.02 1.58
CA GLY A 472 -16.04 -14.46 2.98
C GLY A 472 -15.28 -13.53 3.93
N LEU A 473 -14.79 -12.39 3.43
CA LEU A 473 -14.24 -11.34 4.27
C LEU A 473 -15.37 -10.73 5.12
N PRO A 474 -15.11 -10.42 6.39
CA PRO A 474 -16.08 -9.75 7.26
C PRO A 474 -16.64 -8.50 6.60
N GLU A 475 -17.94 -8.25 6.75
CA GLU A 475 -18.51 -6.99 6.29
C GLU A 475 -17.79 -5.85 7.00
N GLU A 476 -17.14 -4.99 6.22
CA GLU A 476 -16.53 -3.79 6.75
C GLU A 476 -17.65 -2.90 7.32
N ASP A 477 -17.60 -2.63 8.62
CA ASP A 477 -18.41 -1.55 9.17
C ASP A 477 -18.01 -0.21 8.53
N ALA A 478 -18.87 0.81 8.66
CA ALA A 478 -18.58 2.12 8.07
C ALA A 478 -17.29 2.77 8.61
N GLU A 479 -16.77 2.28 9.74
CA GLU A 479 -15.52 2.75 10.34
C GLU A 479 -14.29 2.17 9.62
N ASN A 480 -14.33 0.89 9.27
CA ASN A 480 -13.26 0.17 8.57
C ASN A 480 -13.36 0.27 7.05
N HIS A 481 -14.54 0.55 6.50
CA HIS A 481 -14.71 0.76 5.06
C HIS A 481 -14.07 2.07 4.61
N ARG A 482 -13.24 2.00 3.56
CA ARG A 482 -12.40 3.13 3.10
C ARG A 482 -12.62 3.47 1.63
N VAL A 483 -12.48 4.77 1.34
CA VAL A 483 -12.41 5.31 -0.02
C VAL A 483 -11.06 5.98 -0.24
N CYS A 484 -10.52 5.82 -1.45
CA CYS A 484 -9.31 6.51 -1.86
C CYS A 484 -9.67 7.95 -2.25
N ARG A 485 -9.04 8.93 -1.61
CA ARG A 485 -9.16 10.35 -1.96
C ARG A 485 -7.82 10.89 -2.40
N ILE A 486 -7.82 11.52 -3.57
CA ILE A 486 -6.66 12.10 -4.22
C ILE A 486 -6.93 13.60 -4.34
N LEU A 487 -6.01 14.42 -3.85
CA LEU A 487 -6.06 15.87 -3.88
C LEU A 487 -4.82 16.40 -4.58
N VAL A 488 -4.99 17.07 -5.72
CA VAL A 488 -3.90 17.78 -6.39
C VAL A 488 -3.92 19.21 -5.90
N MET A 489 -2.81 19.69 -5.36
CA MET A 489 -2.72 20.99 -4.70
C MET A 489 -1.33 21.61 -4.83
N MET A 490 -1.25 22.91 -4.56
CA MET A 490 0.04 23.59 -4.38
C MET A 490 0.85 22.90 -3.27
N GLU A 491 2.16 22.78 -3.49
CA GLU A 491 3.11 22.31 -2.48
C GLU A 491 3.28 23.37 -1.38
N TYR A 492 3.21 22.92 -0.13
CA TYR A 492 3.52 23.75 1.04
C TYR A 492 4.70 23.18 1.82
N ILE A 493 5.37 24.07 2.54
CA ILE A 493 6.52 23.81 3.39
C ILE A 493 6.03 23.44 4.80
N PRO A 494 6.57 22.38 5.45
CA PRO A 494 6.25 22.04 6.83
C PRO A 494 6.62 23.15 7.81
N LEU A 495 5.84 23.33 8.89
CA LEU A 495 6.10 24.35 9.92
C LEU A 495 7.48 24.21 10.59
N GLU A 496 8.04 23.00 10.60
CA GLU A 496 9.37 22.71 11.16
C GLU A 496 10.51 23.41 10.40
N MET A 497 10.28 23.80 9.14
CA MET A 497 11.26 24.45 8.27
C MET A 497 11.21 25.98 8.34
N VAL A 498 10.60 26.54 9.39
CA VAL A 498 10.52 27.99 9.58
C VAL A 498 11.85 28.56 10.07
N ASP A 499 12.29 29.66 9.46
CA ASP A 499 13.63 30.21 9.68
C ASP A 499 13.70 31.17 10.88
N SER A 500 12.56 31.64 11.39
CA SER A 500 12.54 32.57 12.53
C SER A 500 11.22 32.58 13.33
N VAL A 501 11.31 33.02 14.58
CA VAL A 501 10.14 33.26 15.46
C VAL A 501 9.16 34.26 14.84
N ARG A 502 9.66 35.26 14.12
CA ARG A 502 8.82 36.26 13.44
C ARG A 502 7.99 35.61 12.34
N GLU A 503 8.64 34.79 11.51
CA GLU A 503 7.99 34.07 10.43
C GLU A 503 6.94 33.08 10.97
N PHE A 504 7.30 32.31 12.01
CA PHE A 504 6.37 31.43 12.72
C PHE A 504 5.11 32.17 13.20
N LYS A 505 5.29 33.34 13.83
CA LYS A 505 4.16 34.15 14.32
C LYS A 505 3.25 34.61 13.17
N LEU A 506 3.81 35.00 12.03
CA LEU A 506 3.03 35.39 10.85
C LEU A 506 2.23 34.22 10.29
N ILE A 507 2.87 33.05 10.18
CA ILE A 507 2.25 31.81 9.70
C ILE A 507 1.09 31.40 10.62
N PHE A 508 1.35 31.25 11.92
CA PHE A 508 0.36 30.79 12.89
C PHE A 508 -0.84 31.74 12.98
N VAL A 509 -0.59 33.05 13.10
CA VAL A 509 -1.66 34.06 13.15
C VAL A 509 -2.45 34.09 11.84
N GLY A 510 -1.78 33.93 10.69
CA GLY A 510 -2.42 33.83 9.37
C GLY A 510 -3.39 32.67 9.29
N VAL A 511 -2.96 31.47 9.72
CA VAL A 511 -3.81 30.27 9.79
C VAL A 511 -5.05 30.50 10.65
N ILE A 512 -4.88 30.99 11.88
CA ILE A 512 -6.00 31.20 12.80
C ILE A 512 -6.98 32.22 12.22
N LYS A 513 -6.49 33.34 11.66
CA LYS A 513 -7.34 34.36 11.03
C LYS A 513 -8.08 33.81 9.80
N GLY A 514 -7.39 33.05 8.95
CA GLY A 514 -7.98 32.43 7.77
C GLY A 514 -9.12 31.48 8.14
N HIS A 515 -8.89 30.59 9.10
CA HIS A 515 -9.90 29.62 9.52
C HIS A 515 -10.99 30.21 10.41
N HIS A 516 -10.72 31.31 11.12
CA HIS A 516 -11.77 32.11 11.76
C HIS A 516 -12.72 32.70 10.71
N ALA A 517 -12.21 33.29 9.63
CA ALA A 517 -13.03 33.81 8.54
C ALA A 517 -13.85 32.69 7.86
N VAL A 518 -13.26 31.49 7.69
CA VAL A 518 -14.01 30.31 7.22
C VAL A 518 -15.15 29.97 8.19
N TYR A 519 -14.89 29.93 9.49
CA TYR A 519 -15.93 29.68 10.49
C TYR A 519 -17.03 30.73 10.46
N GLU A 520 -16.70 32.02 10.36
CA GLU A 520 -17.70 33.10 10.29
C GLU A 520 -18.58 32.99 9.05
N THR A 521 -17.99 32.68 7.89
CA THR A 521 -18.70 32.68 6.60
C THR A 521 -19.44 31.38 6.29
N SER A 522 -18.96 30.24 6.81
CA SER A 522 -19.44 28.92 6.41
C SER A 522 -19.78 27.99 7.58
N ARG A 523 -19.50 28.40 8.83
CA ARG A 523 -19.64 27.57 10.04
C ARG A 523 -18.83 26.27 10.00
N ILE A 524 -17.78 26.23 9.17
CA ILE A 524 -16.82 25.12 9.10
C ILE A 524 -15.74 25.35 10.16
N LEU A 525 -15.59 24.39 11.08
CA LEU A 525 -14.50 24.36 12.05
C LEU A 525 -13.50 23.27 11.66
N HIS A 526 -12.21 23.61 11.56
CA HIS A 526 -11.17 22.63 11.16
C HIS A 526 -11.00 21.50 12.19
N ARG A 527 -11.04 21.85 13.48
CA ARG A 527 -10.90 20.97 14.67
C ARG A 527 -9.56 20.28 14.85
N ASP A 528 -8.65 20.40 13.89
CA ASP A 528 -7.32 19.81 13.98
C ASP A 528 -6.24 20.84 13.67
N ILE A 529 -5.84 21.59 14.68
CA ILE A 529 -4.77 22.58 14.58
C ILE A 529 -3.55 21.96 15.27
N SER A 530 -2.61 21.46 14.47
CA SER A 530 -1.42 20.76 14.93
C SER A 530 -0.20 21.16 14.11
N ILE A 531 1.00 20.89 14.62
CA ILE A 531 2.27 21.18 13.94
C ILE A 531 2.36 20.51 12.55
N ASN A 532 1.73 19.33 12.39
CA ASN A 532 1.71 18.57 11.14
C ASN A 532 0.69 19.10 10.12
N ASN A 533 -0.23 19.96 10.55
CA ASN A 533 -1.31 20.51 9.73
C ASN A 533 -1.06 21.95 9.31
N ILE A 534 -0.32 22.69 10.11
CA ILE A 534 0.10 24.04 9.78
C ILE A 534 1.27 23.89 8.81
N MET A 535 1.10 24.41 7.61
CA MET A 535 2.11 24.49 6.57
C MET A 535 2.25 25.96 6.14
N PHE A 536 3.22 26.27 5.31
CA PHE A 536 3.36 27.62 4.77
C PHE A 536 3.94 27.64 3.37
N TYR A 537 3.85 28.78 2.70
CA TYR A 537 4.61 29.09 1.50
C TYR A 537 5.11 30.52 1.57
N ARG A 538 6.04 30.87 0.69
CA ARG A 538 6.52 32.24 0.53
C ARG A 538 5.94 32.80 -0.75
N ASP A 539 5.34 33.98 -0.67
CA ASP A 539 4.85 34.68 -1.85
C ASP A 539 6.02 35.24 -2.69
N SER A 540 5.70 35.86 -3.83
CA SER A 540 6.69 36.43 -4.73
C SER A 540 7.56 37.54 -4.10
N GLN A 541 7.14 38.09 -2.95
CA GLN A 541 7.88 39.11 -2.19
C GLN A 541 8.68 38.49 -1.02
N GLY A 542 8.70 37.16 -0.90
CA GLY A 542 9.33 36.44 0.20
C GLY A 542 8.51 36.46 1.50
N GLY A 543 7.26 36.95 1.47
CA GLY A 543 6.37 36.99 2.61
C GLY A 543 5.84 35.60 2.97
N ALA A 544 6.03 35.17 4.21
CA ALA A 544 5.53 33.89 4.69
C ALA A 544 4.01 33.91 4.94
N ILE A 545 3.32 32.95 4.33
CA ILE A 545 1.87 32.81 4.42
C ILE A 545 1.57 31.42 4.96
N GLY A 546 0.93 31.36 6.13
CA GLY A 546 0.49 30.11 6.73
C GLY A 546 -0.80 29.59 6.10
N VAL A 547 -0.86 28.27 5.91
CA VAL A 547 -2.01 27.52 5.38
C VAL A 547 -2.26 26.32 6.30
N LEU A 548 -3.52 26.05 6.63
CA LEU A 548 -3.88 24.86 7.39
C LEU A 548 -4.39 23.78 6.45
N CYS A 549 -3.62 22.70 6.34
CA CYS A 549 -3.98 21.51 5.59
C CYS A 549 -4.76 20.54 6.49
N VAL A 550 -5.72 19.79 5.92
CA VAL A 550 -6.39 18.71 6.68
C VAL A 550 -5.52 17.45 6.65
N VAL A 551 -4.74 17.20 7.69
CA VAL A 551 -4.25 15.85 8.06
C VAL A 551 -4.89 15.53 9.41
N PRO A 552 -5.83 14.59 9.56
CA PRO A 552 -6.33 14.19 10.86
C PRO A 552 -5.16 13.56 11.62
N SER A 553 -4.67 14.28 12.62
CA SER A 553 -3.75 13.80 13.64
C SER A 553 -4.48 13.76 14.97
N TRP A 554 -4.36 12.64 15.68
CA TRP A 554 -4.49 12.61 17.12
C TRP A 554 -3.22 11.95 17.68
N THR A 555 -2.51 12.68 18.55
CA THR A 555 -1.32 12.31 19.36
C THR A 555 -1.78 11.81 20.75
N PRO A 556 -0.97 11.09 21.60
CA PRO A 556 0.50 11.22 21.79
C PRO A 556 1.31 9.95 22.17
N SER A 557 2.58 9.88 21.72
CA SER A 557 3.75 9.24 22.39
C SER A 557 4.96 9.40 21.46
N LYS A 558 6.15 9.92 21.80
CA LYS A 558 6.87 10.08 23.06
C LYS A 558 7.72 11.36 23.00
N LEU A 559 7.74 12.10 24.10
CA LEU A 559 8.87 12.93 24.53
C LEU A 559 9.15 12.50 25.97
N ARG A 560 10.05 11.54 26.11
CA ARG A 560 11.12 11.45 27.12
C ARG A 560 12.04 10.32 26.69
#